data_AF-A0A7R7MQW4-F1
#
_entry.id   AF-A0A7R7MQW4-F1
#
_cell.length_a   1.000
_cell.length_b   1.000
_cell.length_c   1.000
_cell.angle_alpha   90.00
_cell.angle_beta   90.00
_cell.angle_gamma   90.00
#
_symmetry.space_group_name_H-M   'P 1'
#
loop_
_entity.id
_entity.type
_entity.pdbx_description
1 polymer ?
#
loop_
_entity_poly.entity_id
_entity_poly.type
_entity_poly.pdbx_seq_one_letter_code
_entity_poly.pdbx_strand_id
1 'polypeptide(L)' 'MHAWAFIALGALGWVAAAAAAFLVPALTSWRPVTLAGLGVGLLGTTIFLLQLAAARRGARGAQAGLENYLDEK' A
#
# COMPACT_ATOMS: atom_id res chain seq x y z
N MET A 1 -14.43 -3.29 -0.14
CA MET A 1 -14.16 -3.43 1.30
C MET A 1 -13.03 -4.43 1.60
N HIS A 2 -12.73 -5.39 0.71
CA HIS A 2 -11.76 -6.46 0.99
C HIS A 2 -10.27 -6.10 0.82
N ALA A 3 -9.93 -5.01 0.11
CA ALA A 3 -8.53 -4.68 -0.20
C ALA A 3 -7.62 -4.54 1.03
N TRP A 4 -8.13 -3.92 2.10
CA TRP A 4 -7.40 -3.76 3.36
C TRP A 4 -7.08 -5.10 4.04
N ALA A 5 -8.02 -6.04 4.02
CA ALA A 5 -7.81 -7.37 4.58
C ALA A 5 -6.72 -8.13 3.81
N PHE A 6 -6.71 -8.05 2.48
CA PHE A 6 -5.67 -8.67 1.65
C PHE A 6 -4.29 -8.05 1.86
N ILE A 7 -4.19 -6.71 1.93
CA ILE A 7 -2.92 -6.02 2.20
C ILE A 7 -2.39 -6.41 3.59
N ALA A 8 -3.26 -6.40 4.61
CA ALA A 8 -2.89 -6.77 5.97
C ALA A 8 -2.43 -8.24 6.06
N LEU A 9 -3.17 -9.16 5.43
CA LEU A 9 -2.81 -10.58 5.41
C LEU A 9 -1.45 -10.82 4.74
N GLY A 10 -1.22 -10.20 3.58
CA GLY A 10 0.06 -10.29 2.88
C GLY A 10 1.22 -9.69 3.68
N ALA A 11 1.01 -8.53 4.30
CA ALA A 11 2.01 -7.89 5.15
C ALA A 11 2.36 -8.75 6.37
N LEU A 12 1.36 -9.29 7.07
CA LEU A 12 1.55 -10.18 8.20
C LEU A 12 2.29 -11.47 7.80
N GLY A 13 1.95 -12.03 6.62
CA GLY A 13 2.65 -13.18 6.07
C GLY A 13 4.14 -12.93 5.86
N TRP A 14 4.51 -11.79 5.26
CA TRP A 14 5.90 -11.41 5.07
C TRP A 14 6.64 -11.08 6.37
N VAL A 15 5.96 -10.45 7.34
CA VAL A 15 6.52 -10.21 8.68
C VAL A 15 6.81 -11.52 9.40
N ALA A 16 5.87 -12.48 9.35
CA ALA A 16 6.08 -13.81 9.94
C ALA A 16 7.22 -14.57 9.25
N ALA A 17 7.30 -14.53 7.92
CA ALA A 17 8.38 -15.14 7.17
C ALA A 17 9.74 -14.51 7.49
N ALA A 18 9.81 -13.17 7.60
CA ALA A 18 11.02 -12.47 8.04
C ALA A 18 11.41 -12.91 9.46
N ALA A 19 10.47 -12.91 10.41
CA ALA A 19 10.74 -13.37 11.77
C ALA A 19 11.32 -14.79 11.77
N ALA A 20 10.74 -15.72 11.00
CA ALA A 20 11.27 -17.08 10.86
C ALA A 20 12.71 -17.09 10.27
N ALA A 21 12.99 -16.29 9.25
CA ALA A 21 14.32 -16.22 8.62
C ALA A 21 15.42 -15.63 9.52
N PHE A 22 15.05 -14.80 10.50
CA PHE A 22 15.99 -14.22 11.47
C PHE A 22 16.13 -15.06 12.75
N LEU A 23 15.07 -15.74 13.18
CA LEU A 23 15.05 -16.52 14.42
C LEU A 23 15.46 -17.99 14.23
N VAL A 24 15.29 -18.55 13.04
CA VAL A 24 15.58 -19.97 12.76
C VAL A 24 16.83 -20.09 11.88
N PRO A 25 17.94 -20.67 12.38
CA PRO A 25 19.20 -20.75 11.63
C PRO A 25 19.08 -21.41 10.26
N ALA A 26 18.24 -22.45 10.14
CA ALA A 26 18.00 -23.18 8.89
C ALA A 26 17.35 -22.32 7.79
N LEU A 27 16.74 -21.18 8.14
CA LEU A 27 16.06 -20.27 7.21
C LEU A 27 16.89 -19.02 6.89
N THR A 28 18.17 -18.98 7.27
CA THR A 28 19.05 -17.80 7.05
C THR A 28 19.13 -17.38 5.57
N SER A 29 19.10 -18.33 4.64
CA SER A 29 19.14 -18.05 3.19
C SER A 29 17.89 -17.32 2.68
N TRP A 30 16.78 -17.34 3.43
CA TRP A 30 15.52 -16.69 3.04
C TRP A 30 15.48 -15.20 3.39
N ARG A 31 16.39 -14.71 4.24
CA ARG A 31 16.45 -13.30 4.65
C ARG A 31 16.34 -12.31 3.48
N PRO A 32 17.14 -12.39 2.41
CA PRO A 32 17.02 -11.45 1.29
C PRO A 32 15.63 -11.49 0.64
N VAL A 33 15.04 -12.68 0.49
CA VAL A 33 13.69 -12.84 -0.08
C VAL A 33 12.63 -12.24 0.83
N THR A 34 12.71 -12.47 2.14
CA THR A 34 11.75 -11.91 3.10
C THR A 34 11.82 -10.39 3.18
N LEU A 35 13.02 -9.80 3.09
CA LEU A 35 13.22 -8.36 3.04
C LEU A 35 12.72 -7.77 1.71
N ALA A 36 12.98 -8.45 0.59
CA ALA A 36 12.45 -8.05 -0.71
C ALA A 36 10.91 -8.06 -0.72
N GLY A 37 10.29 -9.10 -0.15
CA GLY A 37 8.83 -9.19 -0.01
C GLY A 37 8.24 -8.04 0.81
N LEU A 38 8.86 -7.71 1.96
CA LEU A 38 8.46 -6.56 2.78
C LEU A 38 8.62 -5.24 2.01
N GLY A 39 9.74 -5.06 1.30
CA GLY A 39 9.99 -3.86 0.49
C GLY A 39 8.98 -3.68 -0.64
N VAL A 40 8.68 -4.76 -1.37
CA VAL A 40 7.66 -4.76 -2.44
C VAL A 40 6.27 -4.50 -1.86
N GLY A 41 5.93 -5.10 -0.71
CA GLY A 41 4.66 -4.85 -0.03
C GLY A 41 4.49 -3.40 0.39
N LEU A 42 5.54 -2.78 0.95
CA LEU A 42 5.54 -1.37 1.31
C LEU A 42 5.39 -0.47 0.08
N LEU A 43 6.14 -0.75 -0.99
CA LEU A 43 6.08 0.00 -2.24
C LEU A 43 4.69 -0.07 -2.87
N GLY A 44 4.14 -1.27 -3.04
CA GLY A 44 2.81 -1.49 -3.61
C GLY A 44 1.71 -0.81 -2.79
N THR A 45 1.78 -0.92 -1.46
CA THR A 45 0.83 -0.24 -0.56
C THR A 45 0.94 1.28 -0.68
N THR A 46 2.16 1.82 -0.79
CA THR A 46 2.39 3.26 -0.96
C THR A 46 1.77 3.76 -2.26
N ILE A 47 2.01 3.07 -3.38
CA ILE A 47 1.42 3.39 -4.68
C ILE A 47 -0.11 3.37 -4.59
N PHE A 48 -0.69 2.33 -3.99
CA PHE A 48 -2.13 2.22 -3.80
C PHE A 48 -2.71 3.39 -2.98
N LEU A 49 -2.03 3.81 -1.91
CA LEU A 49 -2.48 4.95 -1.09
C LEU A 49 -2.41 6.27 -1.86
N LEU A 50 -1.38 6.47 -2.68
CA LEU A 50 -1.27 7.63 -3.55
C LEU A 50 -2.40 7.65 -4.59
N GLN A 51 -2.70 6.50 -5.20
CA GLN A 51 -3.82 6.31 -6.13
C GLN A 51 -5.15 6.63 -5.45
N LEU A 52 -5.37 6.11 -4.24
CA LEU A 52 -6.59 6.33 -3.46
C LEU A 52 -6.73 7.81 -3.04
N ALA A 53 -5.63 8.47 -2.68
CA ALA A 53 -5.61 9.89 -2.41
C ALA A 53 -5.93 10.71 -3.67
N ALA A 54 -5.36 10.34 -4.83
CA ALA A 54 -5.66 10.97 -6.11
C ALA A 54 -7.14 10.84 -6.49
N ALA A 55 -7.73 9.65 -6.35
CA ALA A 55 -9.16 9.43 -6.63
C ALA A 55 -10.06 10.31 -5.74
N ARG A 56 -9.75 10.43 -4.45
CA ARG A 56 -10.49 11.31 -3.52
C ARG A 56 -10.34 12.80 -3.86
N ARG A 57 -9.17 13.22 -4.33
CA ARG A 57 -8.94 14.59 -4.81
C ARG A 57 -9.63 14.85 -6.14
N GLY A 58 -9.73 13.87 -7.04
CA GLY A 58 -10.45 14.00 -8.31
C GLY A 58 -11.93 14.34 -8.12
N ALA A 59 -12.58 13.75 -7.11
CA ALA A 59 -13.94 14.15 -6.71
C ALA A 59 -14.02 15.63 -6.29
N ARG A 60 -13.02 16.14 -5.55
CA ARG A 60 -12.94 17.56 -5.16
C ARG A 60 -12.53 18.48 -6.30
N GLY A 61 -11.69 18.01 -7.23
CA GLY A 61 -11.26 18.78 -8.40
C GLY A 61 -12.42 19.06 -9.36
N ALA A 62 -13.31 18.09 -9.55
CA ALA A 62 -14.55 18.31 -10.30
C ALA A 62 -15.49 19.30 -9.62
N GLN A 63 -15.57 19.28 -8.28
CA GLN A 63 -16.33 20.28 -7.50
C GLN A 63 -15.72 21.68 -7.60
N ALA A 64 -14.40 21.82 -7.45
CA ALA A 64 -13.70 23.10 -7.61
C ALA A 64 -13.87 23.70 -9.02
N GLY A 65 -13.93 22.86 -10.06
CA GLY A 65 -14.23 23.30 -11.42
C GLY A 65 -15.68 23.79 -11.61
N LEU A 66 -16.64 23.16 -10.92
CA LEU A 66 -18.05 23.57 -10.93
C LEU A 66 -18.28 24.88 -10.16
N GLU A 67 -17.65 25.05 -8.99
CA GLU A 67 -17.70 26.28 -8.20
C GLU A 67 -17.18 27.48 -9.02
N ASN A 68 -16.03 27.34 -9.69
CA ASN A 68 -15.51 28.37 -10.59
C ASN A 68 -16.46 28.72 -11.75
N TYR A 69 -17.13 27.73 -12.36
CA TYR A 69 -18.09 27.98 -13.45
C TYR A 69 -19.35 28.72 -12.99
N LEU A 70 -19.79 28.49 -11.75
CA LEU A 70 -20.98 29.13 -11.19
C LEU A 70 -20.70 30.56 -10.73
N ASP A 71 -19.50 30.86 -10.25
CA ASP A 71 -19.08 32.22 -9.85
C ASP A 71 -18.81 33.15 -11.05
N GLU A 72 -18.56 32.61 -12.24
CA GLU A 72 -18.33 33.38 -13.47
C GLU A 72 -19.63 33.88 -14.14
N LYS A 73 -20.80 33.66 -13.53
CA LYS A 73 -22.13 33.96 -14.08
C LYS A 73 -22.88 35.03 -13.28
#